data_AF-A0A3D3KZW3-F1
#
_entry.id   AF-A0A3D3KZW3-F1
#
_cell.length_a   1.000
_cell.length_b   1.000
_cell.length_c   1.000
_cell.angle_alpha   90.00
_cell.angle_beta   90.00
_cell.angle_gamma   90.00
#
_symmetry.space_group_name_H-M   'P 1'
#
loop_
_entity.id
_entity.type
_entity.pdbx_description
1 polymer ?
#
loop_
_entity_poly.entity_id
_entity_poly.type
_entity_poly.pdbx_seq_one_letter_code
_entity_poly.pdbx_strand_id
1 'polypeptide(L)'
;MSQSIAANPDRLLPADPGTRSIARDLLARVQDLPIISPHGHVDAAVIEHNTPFPDPAALLVSPDHYVTRLIHANGAPLDKLRAGGATTPESREIWRTFVDAWPLFEGTASGYW
;
A
#
# COMPACT_ATOMS: atom_id res chain seq x y z
N MET A 1 15.77 14.32 11.26
CA MET A 1 14.73 13.38 10.77
C MET A 1 15.44 12.41 9.83
N SER A 2 15.29 11.10 10.03
CA SER A 2 15.82 10.12 9.07
C SER A 2 15.10 10.30 7.72
N GLN A 3 15.82 10.12 6.62
CA GLN A 3 15.22 10.13 5.29
C GLN A 3 14.21 8.97 5.19
N SER A 4 13.02 9.23 4.64
CA SER A 4 12.03 8.18 4.37
C SER A 4 12.67 7.09 3.50
N ILE A 5 12.45 5.82 3.85
CA ILE A 5 12.93 4.68 3.05
C ILE A 5 12.38 4.72 1.62
N ALA A 6 11.16 5.23 1.44
CA ALA A 6 10.55 5.42 0.12
C ALA A 6 11.31 6.44 -0.73
N ALA A 7 11.93 7.44 -0.11
CA ALA A 7 12.72 8.47 -0.78
C ALA A 7 14.20 8.09 -0.96
N ASN A 8 14.64 6.92 -0.47
CA ASN A 8 15.99 6.45 -0.70
C ASN A 8 16.09 5.89 -2.14
N PRO A 9 17.00 6.42 -2.99
CA PRO A 9 17.16 5.92 -4.36
C PRO A 9 17.70 4.48 -4.41
N ASP A 10 18.33 4.00 -3.33
CA ASP A 10 18.90 2.67 -3.22
C ASP A 10 18.03 1.70 -2.43
N ARG A 11 16.77 2.05 -2.16
CA ARG A 11 15.84 1.17 -1.46
C ARG A 11 15.75 -0.19 -2.19
N LEU A 12 15.77 -1.27 -1.41
CA LEU A 12 15.81 -2.67 -1.87
C LEU A 12 17.09 -3.10 -2.63
N LEU A 13 18.03 -2.19 -2.92
CA LEU A 13 19.30 -2.57 -3.54
C LEU A 13 20.25 -3.21 -2.50
N PRO A 14 21.09 -4.19 -2.89
CA PRO A 14 22.02 -4.84 -1.97
C PRO A 14 22.96 -3.86 -1.25
N ALA A 15 23.45 -4.26 -0.07
CA ALA A 15 24.35 -3.43 0.74
C ALA A 15 25.77 -3.34 0.19
N ASP A 16 26.24 -4.41 -0.46
CA ASP A 16 27.58 -4.50 -1.04
C ASP A 16 27.79 -3.42 -2.13
N PRO A 17 28.84 -2.60 -2.04
CA PRO A 17 29.03 -1.47 -2.96
C PRO A 17 29.15 -1.87 -4.44
N GLY A 18 29.86 -2.95 -4.74
CA GLY A 18 30.04 -3.42 -6.12
C GLY A 18 28.73 -3.90 -6.72
N THR A 19 28.00 -4.72 -5.97
CA THR A 19 26.68 -5.24 -6.34
C THR A 19 25.66 -4.11 -6.49
N ARG A 20 25.66 -3.14 -5.57
CA ARG A 20 24.76 -1.98 -5.63
C ARG A 20 25.01 -1.12 -6.86
N SER A 21 26.28 -0.91 -7.25
CA SER A 21 26.61 -0.17 -8.46
C SER A 21 25.96 -0.82 -9.69
N ILE A 22 26.13 -2.14 -9.84
CA ILE A 22 25.53 -2.90 -10.95
C ILE A 22 24.01 -2.81 -10.91
N ALA A 23 23.40 -2.94 -9.72
CA ALA A 23 21.95 -2.86 -9.55
C ALA A 23 21.39 -1.48 -9.94
N ARG A 24 22.08 -0.39 -9.57
CA ARG A 24 21.71 0.97 -10.00
C ARG A 24 21.76 1.13 -11.51
N ASP A 25 22.82 0.65 -12.15
CA ASP A 25 22.99 0.74 -13.61
C ASP A 25 21.90 -0.01 -14.37
N LEU A 26 21.46 -1.15 -13.82
CA LEU A 26 20.34 -1.92 -14.38
C LEU A 26 19.00 -1.21 -14.14
N LEU A 27 18.74 -0.73 -12.91
CA LEU A 27 17.52 -0.02 -12.56
C LEU A 27 17.33 1.25 -13.42
N ALA A 28 18.40 2.02 -13.63
CA ALA A 28 18.38 3.24 -14.42
C ALA A 28 17.95 3.02 -15.88
N ARG A 29 18.12 1.81 -16.42
CA ARG A 29 17.70 1.45 -17.79
C ARG A 29 16.22 1.11 -17.89
N VAL A 30 15.57 0.78 -16.77
CA VAL A 30 14.22 0.17 -16.78
C VAL A 30 13.19 0.93 -15.96
N GLN A 31 13.59 1.77 -15.00
CA GLN A 31 12.66 2.40 -14.05
C GLN A 31 11.63 3.33 -14.70
N ASP A 32 11.95 3.89 -15.87
CA ASP A 32 11.08 4.82 -16.61
C ASP A 32 10.33 4.15 -17.77
N LEU A 33 10.43 2.82 -17.91
CA LEU A 33 9.67 2.09 -18.92
C LEU A 33 8.18 2.06 -18.56
N PRO A 34 7.28 2.02 -19.56
CA PRO A 34 5.85 1.88 -19.30
C PRO A 34 5.53 0.61 -18.50
N ILE A 35 4.62 0.75 -17.53
CA ILE A 35 4.10 -0.40 -16.78
C ILE A 35 3.19 -1.21 -17.70
N ILE A 36 3.54 -2.47 -17.93
CA ILE A 36 2.66 -3.46 -18.55
C ILE A 36 2.07 -4.29 -17.41
N SER A 37 0.78 -4.10 -17.14
CA SER A 37 0.01 -4.86 -16.13
C SER A 37 -0.96 -5.81 -16.86
N PRO A 38 -0.51 -6.99 -17.30
CA PRO A 38 -1.31 -7.88 -18.15
C PRO A 38 -2.42 -8.61 -17.39
N HIS A 39 -2.44 -8.50 -16.05
CA HIS A 39 -3.45 -9.11 -15.19
C HIS A 39 -3.64 -8.26 -13.94
N GLY A 40 -4.90 -7.98 -13.59
CA GLY A 40 -5.26 -7.20 -12.41
C GLY A 40 -6.76 -7.24 -12.16
N HIS A 41 -7.17 -6.65 -11.03
CA HIS A 41 -8.56 -6.67 -10.55
C HIS A 41 -9.11 -5.25 -10.28
N VAL A 42 -8.59 -4.24 -10.99
CA VAL A 42 -9.17 -2.90 -10.95
C VAL A 42 -10.53 -2.94 -11.62
N ASP A 43 -11.55 -2.41 -10.96
CA ASP A 43 -12.89 -2.28 -11.53
C ASP A 43 -12.85 -1.36 -12.75
N ALA A 44 -13.28 -1.87 -13.91
CA ALA A 44 -13.32 -1.12 -15.16
C ALA A 44 -14.21 0.13 -15.07
N ALA A 45 -15.28 0.08 -14.26
CA ALA A 45 -16.19 1.20 -14.09
C ALA A 45 -15.50 2.42 -13.45
N VAL A 46 -14.51 2.22 -12.57
CA VAL A 46 -13.73 3.31 -11.97
C VAL A 46 -12.96 4.09 -13.04
N ILE A 47 -12.43 3.38 -14.04
CA ILE A 47 -11.69 3.97 -15.17
C ILE A 47 -12.67 4.66 -16.14
N GLU A 48 -13.76 3.98 -16.52
CA GLU A 48 -14.76 4.50 -17.45
C GLU A 48 -15.40 5.79 -16.96
N HIS A 49 -15.87 5.82 -15.71
CA HIS A 49 -16.58 6.95 -15.15
C HIS A 49 -15.66 8.06 -14.62
N ASN A 50 -14.36 7.76 -14.47
CA ASN A 50 -13.37 8.68 -13.89
C ASN A 50 -13.87 9.34 -12.58
N THR A 51 -14.56 8.55 -11.76
CA THR A 51 -15.18 9.06 -10.52
C THR A 51 -14.12 9.17 -9.44
N PRO A 52 -14.01 10.31 -8.73
CA PRO A 52 -13.08 10.44 -7.63
C PRO A 52 -13.37 9.44 -6.51
N PHE A 53 -12.33 8.88 -5.91
CA PHE A 53 -12.48 8.13 -4.67
C PHE A 53 -12.95 9.07 -3.55
N PRO A 54 -13.87 8.63 -2.68
CA PRO A 54 -14.49 9.51 -1.68
C PRO A 54 -13.55 9.88 -0.55
N ASP A 55 -12.66 8.96 -0.14
CA ASP A 55 -11.70 9.16 0.94
C ASP A 55 -10.56 8.11 0.92
N PRO A 56 -9.48 8.31 1.71
CA PRO A 56 -8.36 7.38 1.78
C PRO A 56 -8.69 6.01 2.38
N ALA A 57 -9.65 5.89 3.29
CA ALA A 57 -10.00 4.60 3.88
C ALA A 57 -10.70 3.71 2.84
N ALA A 58 -11.59 4.29 2.04
CA ALA A 58 -12.27 3.61 0.94
C ALA A 58 -11.32 3.19 -0.19
N LEU A 59 -10.21 3.91 -0.40
CA LEU A 59 -9.21 3.59 -1.42
C LEU A 59 -8.11 2.63 -0.94
N LEU A 60 -7.53 2.89 0.23
CA LEU A 60 -6.27 2.27 0.66
C LEU A 60 -6.45 1.19 1.74
N VAL A 61 -7.54 1.23 2.51
CA VAL A 61 -7.71 0.36 3.67
C VAL A 61 -8.76 -0.71 3.41
N SER A 62 -10.03 -0.31 3.27
CA SER A 62 -11.15 -1.25 3.18
C SER A 62 -11.07 -2.27 2.02
N PRO A 63 -10.62 -1.91 0.80
CA PRO A 63 -10.56 -2.88 -0.29
C PRO A 63 -9.30 -3.77 -0.24
N ASP A 64 -8.25 -3.38 0.49
CA ASP A 64 -6.99 -4.11 0.53
C ASP A 64 -7.03 -5.21 1.60
N HIS A 65 -7.09 -6.46 1.15
CA HIS A 65 -7.10 -7.60 2.05
C HIS A 65 -5.75 -7.89 2.72
N TYR A 66 -4.62 -7.40 2.21
CA TYR A 66 -3.33 -7.53 2.90
C TYR A 66 -3.29 -6.61 4.12
N VAL A 67 -3.73 -5.36 3.95
CA VAL A 67 -3.87 -4.37 5.01
C VAL A 67 -4.87 -4.84 6.06
N THR A 68 -6.11 -5.14 5.65
CA THR A 68 -7.15 -5.54 6.62
C THR A 68 -6.85 -6.86 7.32
N ARG A 69 -6.20 -7.83 6.64
CA ARG A 69 -5.81 -9.10 7.26
C ARG A 69 -4.79 -8.91 8.39
N LEU A 70 -3.78 -8.06 8.20
CA LEU A 70 -2.75 -7.85 9.22
C LEU A 70 -3.35 -7.23 10.49
N ILE A 71 -4.18 -6.20 10.31
CA ILE A 71 -4.83 -5.49 11.42
C ILE A 71 -5.82 -6.43 12.14
N HIS A 72 -6.58 -7.23 11.39
CA HIS A 72 -7.50 -8.20 11.97
C HIS A 72 -6.78 -9.31 12.75
N ALA A 73 -5.71 -9.87 12.19
CA ALA A 73 -4.91 -10.89 12.85
C ALA A 73 -4.33 -10.42 14.20
N ASN A 74 -4.25 -9.10 14.41
CA ASN A 74 -3.82 -8.50 15.67
C ASN A 74 -4.96 -7.93 16.54
N GLY A 75 -6.18 -8.44 16.36
CA GLY A 75 -7.28 -8.26 17.32
C GLY A 75 -8.35 -7.24 16.92
N ALA A 76 -8.19 -6.48 15.83
CA ALA A 76 -9.28 -5.63 15.34
C ALA A 76 -10.37 -6.48 14.66
N PRO A 77 -11.65 -6.22 14.91
CA PRO A 77 -12.72 -6.90 14.18
C PRO A 77 -12.85 -6.33 12.75
N LEU A 78 -13.16 -7.17 11.77
CA LEU A 78 -13.20 -6.77 10.35
C LEU A 78 -14.29 -5.73 10.03
N ASP A 79 -15.37 -5.72 10.80
CA ASP A 79 -16.44 -4.73 10.67
C ASP A 79 -15.97 -3.31 11.01
N LYS A 80 -14.85 -3.15 11.73
CA LYS A 80 -14.18 -1.87 11.98
C LYS A 80 -13.21 -1.43 10.88
N LEU A 81 -12.96 -2.29 9.88
CA LEU A 81 -11.96 -2.06 8.82
C LEU A 81 -12.57 -1.95 7.42
N ARG A 82 -13.81 -2.41 7.24
CA ARG A 82 -14.47 -2.47 5.94
C ARG A 82 -15.67 -1.53 5.86
N ALA A 83 -15.63 -0.62 4.90
CA ALA A 83 -16.81 0.11 4.47
C ALA A 83 -17.80 -0.81 3.74
N GLY A 84 -19.11 -0.64 3.94
CA GLY A 84 -20.16 -1.30 3.15
C GLY A 84 -20.94 -2.45 3.82
N GLY A 85 -20.78 -2.66 5.13
CA GLY A 85 -21.60 -3.59 5.93
C GLY A 85 -22.88 -2.94 6.49
N ALA A 86 -23.77 -3.75 7.10
CA ALA A 86 -25.02 -3.28 7.72
C ALA A 86 -24.80 -2.22 8.82
N THR A 87 -23.62 -2.23 9.45
CA THR A 87 -23.10 -1.19 10.34
C THR A 87 -21.74 -0.76 9.83
N THR A 88 -21.72 0.10 8.81
CA THR A 88 -20.46 0.64 8.27
C THR A 88 -19.89 1.67 9.24
N PRO A 89 -18.65 1.52 9.76
CA PRO A 89 -18.00 2.57 10.53
C PRO A 89 -17.77 3.79 9.65
N GLU A 90 -17.73 4.96 10.28
CA GLU A 90 -17.32 6.19 9.59
C GLU A 90 -15.90 6.03 9.03
N SER A 91 -15.64 6.52 7.81
CA SER A 91 -14.33 6.40 7.15
C SER A 91 -13.17 6.91 8.02
N ARG A 92 -13.43 7.93 8.85
CA ARG A 92 -12.46 8.46 9.82
C ARG A 92 -12.12 7.48 10.93
N GLU A 93 -13.06 6.65 11.38
CA GLU A 93 -12.81 5.60 12.38
C GLU A 93 -11.94 4.49 11.78
N ILE A 94 -12.26 4.04 10.55
CA ILE A 94 -11.45 3.08 9.80
C ILE A 94 -10.01 3.59 9.67
N TRP A 95 -9.84 4.86 9.28
CA TRP A 95 -8.53 5.48 9.14
C TRP A 95 -7.77 5.54 10.47
N ARG A 96 -8.44 5.86 11.59
CA ARG A 96 -7.82 5.86 12.92
C ARG A 96 -7.33 4.46 13.31
N THR A 97 -8.15 3.44 13.11
CA THR A 97 -7.74 2.05 13.40
C THR A 97 -6.54 1.63 12.55
N PHE A 98 -6.48 2.04 11.28
CA PHE A 98 -5.31 1.82 10.42
C PHE A 98 -4.05 2.52 10.96
N VAL A 99 -4.15 3.79 11.33
CA VAL A 99 -3.01 4.56 11.87
C VAL A 99 -2.52 3.98 13.20
N ASP A 100 -3.42 3.59 14.10
CA ASP A 100 -3.07 2.95 15.38
C ASP A 100 -2.34 1.61 15.16
N ALA A 101 -2.67 0.91 14.07
CA ALA A 101 -2.03 -0.34 13.67
C ALA A 101 -0.75 -0.15 12.83
N TRP A 102 -0.35 1.08 12.48
CA TRP A 102 0.79 1.34 11.61
C TRP A 102 2.11 0.64 12.02
N PRO A 103 2.46 0.54 13.32
CA PRO A 103 3.67 -0.19 13.74
C PRO A 103 3.69 -1.68 13.35
N LEU A 104 2.53 -2.31 13.10
CA LEU A 104 2.44 -3.71 12.71
C LEU A 104 2.98 -3.98 11.31
N PHE A 105 3.04 -2.94 10.47
CA PHE A 105 3.47 -3.06 9.08
C PHE A 105 4.99 -3.03 8.93
N GLU A 106 5.75 -2.77 10.00
CA GLU A 106 7.21 -2.73 9.96
C GLU A 106 7.80 -4.06 9.48
N GLY A 107 8.66 -4.00 8.46
CA GLY A 107 9.29 -5.18 7.85
C GLY A 107 8.37 -5.99 6.92
N THR A 108 7.12 -5.58 6.72
CA THR A 108 6.18 -6.22 5.78
C THR A 108 6.24 -5.58 4.40
N ALA A 109 5.79 -6.28 3.36
CA ALA A 109 5.63 -5.70 2.03
C ALA A 109 4.62 -4.54 2.01
N SER A 110 3.52 -4.65 2.77
CA SER A 110 2.50 -3.60 2.86
C SER A 110 2.97 -2.33 3.58
N GLY A 111 3.96 -2.42 4.46
CA GLY A 111 4.60 -1.23 5.05
C GLY A 111 5.62 -0.57 4.12
N TYR A 112 6.07 -1.28 3.08
CA TYR A 112 6.97 -0.75 2.06
C TYR A 112 6.21 -0.14 0.88
N TRP A 113 5.10 -0.75 0.46
CA TRP A 113 4.18 -0.20 -0.54
C TRP A 113 3.54 1.11 -0.07
#